data_AF-A0A946FN98-F1
#
_entry.id   AF-A0A946FN98-F1
#
_cell.length_a   1.000
_cell.length_b   1.000
_cell.length_c   1.000
_cell.angle_alpha   90.00
_cell.angle_beta   90.00
_cell.angle_gamma   90.00
#
_symmetry.space_group_name_H-M   'P 1'
#
loop_
_entity.id
_entity.type
_entity.pdbx_description
1 polymer ?
#
loop_
_entity_poly.entity_id
_entity_poly.type
_entity_poly.pdbx_seq_one_letter_code
_entity_poly.pdbx_strand_id
1 'polypeptide(L)'
;MGFSTADSLFAPKAKALPGWDAFTQGSPRRVDHSPWSALLAKHVRLDSAGIARVNYGGFSGADKVDLTRYIDSLGKTDLQALDKPEQFALWINLYNAAVVNTVLAAYPVASVQDIDTSPGLFSSGPWKAKAVTVSGKALSLDDIEHGIIRPHWQDARVHYVLNCGAVGCPNLRAKAYDARRINVQLEAQARIYVNHPRGVTFDPSGGLVVSKIYAWFCDDFGGTDGAVIRHLQRYAAPELANRLMPITGIADARYDWALNTV
;
A
#
# COMPACT_ATOMS: atom_id res chain seq x y z
N MET A 1 -1.05 -21.96 -16.89
CA MET A 1 -2.04 -20.92 -17.19
C MET A 1 -1.53 -19.68 -16.47
N GLY A 2 -1.12 -18.63 -17.21
CA GLY A 2 -0.67 -17.38 -16.58
C GLY A 2 -1.83 -16.63 -15.94
N PHE A 3 -1.59 -15.41 -15.42
CA PHE A 3 -2.65 -14.62 -14.79
C PHE A 3 -3.94 -14.69 -15.61
N SER A 4 -5.00 -15.24 -15.00
CA SER A 4 -6.34 -15.11 -15.54
C SER A 4 -6.58 -13.62 -15.76
N THR A 5 -6.73 -13.22 -17.02
CA THR A 5 -7.04 -11.85 -17.44
C THR A 5 -8.28 -11.29 -16.73
N ALA A 6 -9.09 -12.14 -16.08
CA ALA A 6 -10.20 -11.72 -15.25
C ALA A 6 -9.77 -10.90 -14.02
N ASP A 7 -8.73 -11.30 -13.28
CA ASP A 7 -8.40 -10.64 -11.99
C ASP A 7 -7.88 -9.20 -12.19
N SER A 8 -7.19 -8.91 -13.30
CA SER A 8 -6.71 -7.55 -13.63
C SER A 8 -7.80 -6.62 -14.19
N LEU A 9 -8.93 -7.18 -14.64
CA LEU A 9 -10.09 -6.41 -15.12
C LEU A 9 -10.91 -5.81 -13.97
N PHE A 10 -10.81 -6.37 -12.76
CA PHE A 10 -11.57 -5.91 -11.59
C PHE A 10 -10.80 -4.89 -10.73
N ALA A 11 -9.49 -4.75 -10.93
CA ALA A 11 -8.70 -3.73 -10.25
C ALA A 11 -8.83 -2.36 -10.96
N PRO A 12 -9.00 -1.24 -10.24
CA PRO A 12 -9.08 0.06 -10.89
C PRO A 12 -7.79 0.39 -11.65
N LYS A 13 -7.92 1.00 -12.82
CA LYS A 13 -6.77 1.42 -13.63
C LYS A 13 -6.13 2.69 -13.08
N ALA A 14 -4.81 2.79 -13.19
CA ALA A 14 -4.10 4.03 -12.92
C ALA A 14 -4.55 5.10 -13.94
N LYS A 15 -5.14 6.20 -13.46
CA LYS A 15 -5.60 7.30 -14.30
C LYS A 15 -5.44 8.61 -13.54
N ALA A 16 -4.54 9.47 -14.00
CA ALA A 16 -4.24 10.73 -13.35
C ALA A 16 -5.51 11.57 -13.10
N LEU A 17 -5.72 11.95 -11.84
CA LEU A 17 -6.72 12.96 -11.48
C LEU A 17 -6.15 14.36 -11.75
N PRO A 18 -6.95 15.29 -12.30
CA PRO A 18 -6.47 16.63 -12.64
C PRO A 18 -6.14 17.46 -11.40
N GLY A 19 -5.04 18.23 -11.48
CA GLY A 19 -4.63 19.20 -10.47
C GLY A 19 -3.81 18.64 -9.32
N TRP A 20 -3.09 17.54 -9.55
CA TRP A 20 -2.19 16.88 -8.58
C TRP A 20 -0.76 16.70 -9.10
N ASP A 21 -0.42 17.37 -10.20
CA ASP A 21 0.82 17.23 -10.97
C ASP A 21 1.87 18.31 -10.68
N ALA A 22 1.47 19.41 -10.04
CA ALA A 22 2.36 20.53 -9.73
C ALA A 22 3.27 20.26 -8.52
N PHE A 23 4.57 20.58 -8.66
CA PHE A 23 5.59 20.49 -7.61
C PHE A 23 6.71 21.52 -7.84
N THR A 24 7.48 21.82 -6.79
CA THR A 24 8.66 22.70 -6.86
C THR A 24 9.92 21.85 -6.82
N GLN A 25 10.59 21.72 -7.97
CA GLN A 25 11.82 20.94 -8.07
C GLN A 25 12.91 21.48 -7.11
N GLY A 26 13.49 20.59 -6.31
CA GLY A 26 14.57 20.94 -5.38
C GLY A 26 14.12 21.70 -4.13
N SER A 27 12.81 21.77 -3.85
CA SER A 27 12.30 22.43 -2.65
C SER A 27 12.92 21.85 -1.36
N PRO A 28 13.39 22.70 -0.44
CA PRO A 28 13.91 22.25 0.85
C PRO A 28 12.79 22.02 1.88
N ARG A 29 11.52 22.29 1.53
CA ARG A 29 10.39 22.13 2.46
C ARG A 29 10.21 20.67 2.84
N ARG A 30 9.92 20.44 4.12
CA ARG A 30 9.73 19.11 4.71
C ARG A 30 8.43 19.07 5.50
N VAL A 31 7.82 17.90 5.49
CA VAL A 31 6.58 17.58 6.19
C VAL A 31 6.95 16.77 7.42
N ASP A 32 6.43 17.17 8.59
CA ASP A 32 6.68 16.45 9.82
C ASP A 32 5.77 15.21 9.94
N HIS A 33 6.38 14.04 9.81
CA HIS A 33 5.72 12.74 9.99
C HIS A 33 6.00 12.10 11.36
N SER A 34 6.56 12.85 12.31
CA SER A 34 6.79 12.37 13.68
C SER A 34 5.51 11.98 14.43
N PRO A 35 4.35 12.68 14.30
CA PRO A 35 3.13 12.25 14.97
C PRO A 35 2.66 10.88 14.50
N TRP A 36 2.74 10.62 13.19
CA TRP A 36 2.40 9.32 12.62
C TRP A 36 3.36 8.23 13.05
N SER A 37 4.66 8.53 13.09
CA SER A 37 5.67 7.59 13.58
C SER A 37 5.45 7.21 15.05
N ALA A 38 4.99 8.14 15.88
CA ALA A 38 4.65 7.86 17.28
C ALA A 38 3.47 6.89 17.40
N LEU A 39 2.40 7.11 16.64
CA LEU A 39 1.23 6.21 16.60
C LEU A 39 1.60 4.82 16.09
N LEU A 40 2.37 4.76 15.00
CA LEU A 40 2.88 3.50 14.45
C LEU A 40 3.73 2.73 15.47
N ALA A 41 4.65 3.43 16.15
CA ALA A 41 5.49 2.83 17.18
C ALA A 41 4.67 2.32 18.38
N LYS A 42 3.54 2.96 18.68
CA LYS A 42 2.65 2.51 19.76
C LYS A 42 1.85 1.26 19.36
N HIS A 43 1.33 1.21 18.13
CA HIS A 43 0.27 0.26 17.77
C HIS A 43 0.66 -0.81 16.75
N VAL A 44 1.80 -0.71 16.07
CA VAL A 44 2.21 -1.67 15.04
C VAL A 44 3.32 -2.60 15.55
N ARG A 45 3.11 -3.91 15.45
CA ARG A 45 4.10 -4.93 15.85
C ARG A 45 4.24 -5.99 14.77
N LEU A 46 5.42 -6.58 14.64
CA LEU A 46 5.58 -7.78 13.83
C LEU A 46 5.18 -8.99 14.67
N ASP A 47 4.37 -9.88 14.12
CA ASP A 47 4.14 -11.20 14.71
C ASP A 47 5.32 -12.16 14.44
N SER A 48 5.22 -13.39 14.95
CA SER A 48 6.26 -14.42 14.78
C SER A 48 6.48 -14.84 13.32
N ALA A 49 5.50 -14.58 12.43
CA ALA A 49 5.63 -14.82 11.00
C ALA A 49 6.24 -13.62 10.26
N GLY A 50 6.55 -12.52 10.94
CA GLY A 50 7.09 -11.30 10.33
C GLY A 50 6.01 -10.42 9.67
N ILE A 51 4.75 -10.58 10.05
CA ILE A 51 3.63 -9.80 9.54
C ILE A 51 3.33 -8.64 10.48
N ALA A 52 3.21 -7.43 9.92
CA ALA A 52 2.81 -6.25 10.69
C ALA A 52 1.33 -6.34 11.09
N ARG A 53 1.10 -6.48 12.40
CA ARG A 53 -0.19 -6.40 13.07
C ARG A 53 -0.41 -5.04 13.69
N VAL A 54 -1.63 -4.54 13.60
CA VAL A 54 -2.05 -3.25 14.19
C VAL A 54 -2.96 -3.55 15.38
N ASN A 55 -2.63 -3.02 16.55
CA ASN A 55 -3.47 -3.10 17.73
C ASN A 55 -4.62 -2.08 17.66
N TYR A 56 -5.60 -2.32 16.77
CA TYR A 56 -6.74 -1.42 16.58
C TYR A 56 -7.54 -1.20 17.88
N GLY A 57 -7.75 -2.28 18.66
CA GLY A 57 -8.43 -2.20 19.97
C GLY A 57 -7.68 -1.39 21.03
N GLY A 58 -6.37 -1.18 20.85
CA GLY A 58 -5.52 -0.40 21.75
C GLY A 58 -5.53 1.10 21.51
N PHE A 59 -6.16 1.60 20.44
CA PHE A 59 -6.25 3.05 20.18
C PHE A 59 -7.18 3.73 21.19
N SER A 60 -6.59 4.54 22.07
CA SER A 60 -7.34 5.41 22.96
C SER A 60 -8.04 6.54 22.19
N GLY A 61 -9.00 7.22 22.85
CA GLY A 61 -9.63 8.41 22.26
C GLY A 61 -8.61 9.49 21.89
N ALA A 62 -7.56 9.68 22.68
CA ALA A 62 -6.46 10.61 22.38
C ALA A 62 -5.68 10.18 21.13
N ASP A 63 -5.37 8.89 20.99
CA ASP A 63 -4.66 8.38 19.80
C ASP A 63 -5.48 8.62 18.51
N LYS A 64 -6.80 8.44 18.56
CA LYS A 64 -7.70 8.69 17.42
C LYS A 64 -7.75 10.19 17.05
N VAL A 65 -7.76 11.07 18.05
CA VAL A 65 -7.68 12.52 17.84
C VAL A 65 -6.35 12.92 17.23
N ASP A 66 -5.24 12.35 17.72
CA ASP A 66 -3.90 12.63 17.18
C ASP A 66 -3.74 12.14 15.74
N LEU A 67 -4.30 10.97 15.41
CA LEU A 67 -4.35 10.46 14.04
C LEU A 67 -5.12 11.39 13.12
N THR A 68 -6.31 11.84 13.54
CA THR A 68 -7.14 12.77 12.77
C THR A 68 -6.42 14.10 12.56
N ARG A 69 -5.80 14.66 13.61
CA ARG A 69 -5.02 15.90 13.53
C ARG A 69 -3.87 15.79 12.54
N TYR A 70 -3.19 14.64 12.52
CA TYR A 70 -2.11 14.38 11.58
C TYR A 70 -2.63 14.29 10.13
N ILE A 71 -3.73 13.58 9.88
CA ILE A 71 -4.35 13.51 8.55
C ILE A 71 -4.75 14.91 8.07
N ASP A 72 -5.39 15.70 8.93
CA ASP A 72 -5.83 17.06 8.61
C ASP A 72 -4.64 18.01 8.34
N SER A 73 -3.51 17.84 9.03
CA SER A 73 -2.33 18.67 8.79
C SER A 73 -1.70 18.39 7.42
N LEU A 74 -1.66 17.12 7.01
CA LEU A 74 -1.24 16.75 5.65
C LEU A 74 -2.19 17.32 4.60
N GLY A 75 -3.50 17.27 4.83
CA GLY A 75 -4.51 17.81 3.93
C GLY A 75 -4.41 19.33 3.69
N LYS A 76 -3.81 20.06 4.63
CA LYS A 76 -3.58 21.52 4.56
C LYS A 76 -2.20 21.90 4.02
N THR A 77 -1.35 20.94 3.72
CA THR A 77 0.00 21.21 3.21
C THR A 77 -0.09 21.78 1.79
N ASP A 78 0.70 22.83 1.51
CA ASP A 78 0.89 23.33 0.15
C ASP A 78 1.74 22.33 -0.63
N LEU A 79 1.07 21.46 -1.41
CA LEU A 79 1.74 20.42 -2.18
C LEU A 79 2.64 21.00 -3.27
N GLN A 80 2.23 22.11 -3.90
CA GLN A 80 2.98 22.70 -5.02
C GLN A 80 4.35 23.22 -4.54
N ALA A 81 4.42 23.59 -3.27
CA ALA A 81 5.62 24.00 -2.58
C ALA A 81 6.60 22.86 -2.24
N LEU A 82 6.20 21.59 -2.38
CA LEU A 82 7.05 20.42 -2.09
C LEU A 82 7.76 19.93 -3.36
N ASP A 83 8.86 19.21 -3.18
CA ASP A 83 9.48 18.45 -4.28
C ASP A 83 8.83 17.07 -4.44
N LYS A 84 9.16 16.37 -5.53
CA LYS A 84 8.54 15.09 -5.87
C LYS A 84 8.78 13.99 -4.82
N PRO A 85 9.99 13.81 -4.24
CA PRO A 85 10.19 12.87 -3.13
C PRO A 85 9.36 13.19 -1.89
N GLU A 86 9.22 14.47 -1.53
CA GLU A 86 8.44 14.89 -0.35
C GLU A 86 6.95 14.70 -0.56
N GLN A 87 6.41 15.04 -1.75
CA GLN A 87 5.03 14.69 -2.09
C GLN A 87 4.79 13.18 -2.01
N PHE A 88 5.75 12.37 -2.47
CA PHE A 88 5.58 10.92 -2.47
C PHE A 88 5.46 10.36 -1.06
N ALA A 89 6.37 10.78 -0.17
CA ALA A 89 6.34 10.39 1.24
C ALA A 89 5.05 10.86 1.91
N LEU A 90 4.60 12.09 1.66
CA LEU A 90 3.33 12.61 2.15
C LEU A 90 2.17 11.73 1.71
N TRP A 91 2.05 11.43 0.42
CA TRP A 91 0.93 10.64 -0.10
C TRP A 91 0.90 9.21 0.42
N ILE A 92 2.05 8.53 0.50
CA ILE A 92 2.14 7.18 1.09
C ILE A 92 1.73 7.22 2.56
N ASN A 93 2.21 8.20 3.32
CA ASN A 93 1.88 8.32 4.74
C ASN A 93 0.41 8.68 4.96
N LEU A 94 -0.15 9.58 4.16
CA LEU A 94 -1.56 9.97 4.21
C LEU A 94 -2.47 8.80 3.88
N TYR A 95 -2.19 8.05 2.81
CA TYR A 95 -2.96 6.85 2.45
C TYR A 95 -2.99 5.86 3.61
N ASN A 96 -1.82 5.50 4.14
CA ASN A 96 -1.71 4.51 5.22
C ASN A 96 -2.42 4.99 6.50
N ALA A 97 -2.28 6.26 6.86
CA ALA A 97 -2.98 6.84 8.00
C ALA A 97 -4.50 6.85 7.80
N ALA A 98 -4.97 7.16 6.59
CA ALA A 98 -6.38 7.13 6.22
C ALA A 98 -6.97 5.71 6.27
N VAL A 99 -6.23 4.69 5.83
CA VAL A 99 -6.63 3.28 5.98
C VAL A 99 -6.80 2.92 7.45
N VAL A 100 -5.82 3.25 8.29
CA VAL A 100 -5.92 2.97 9.73
C VAL A 100 -7.10 3.71 10.37
N ASN A 101 -7.31 4.98 10.02
CA ASN A 101 -8.46 5.75 10.52
C ASN A 101 -9.80 5.14 10.09
N THR A 102 -9.89 4.66 8.85
CA THR A 102 -11.07 4.00 8.30
C THR A 102 -11.38 2.70 9.05
N VAL A 103 -10.38 1.85 9.28
CA VAL A 103 -10.56 0.63 10.07
C VAL A 103 -10.98 0.96 11.50
N LEU A 104 -10.36 1.96 12.14
CA LEU A 104 -10.72 2.36 13.52
C LEU A 104 -12.16 2.85 13.66
N ALA A 105 -12.74 3.42 12.59
CA ALA A 105 -14.14 3.85 12.57
C ALA A 105 -15.12 2.67 12.48
N ALA A 106 -14.71 1.56 11.87
CA ALA A 106 -15.54 0.36 11.69
C ALA A 106 -15.23 -0.76 12.70
N TYR A 107 -14.10 -0.69 13.41
CA TYR A 107 -13.62 -1.76 14.29
C TYR A 107 -14.61 -2.06 15.46
N PRO A 108 -14.88 -3.33 15.80
CA PRO A 108 -14.25 -4.56 15.26
C PRO A 108 -14.88 -5.08 13.96
N VAL A 109 -14.03 -5.50 13.02
CA VAL A 109 -14.40 -6.20 11.78
C VAL A 109 -13.45 -7.37 11.52
N ALA A 110 -13.94 -8.42 10.85
CA ALA A 110 -13.12 -9.59 10.51
C ALA A 110 -12.25 -9.35 9.27
N SER A 111 -12.77 -8.61 8.28
CA SER A 111 -12.06 -8.20 7.08
C SER A 111 -12.22 -6.70 6.81
N VAL A 112 -11.22 -6.09 6.18
CA VAL A 112 -11.36 -4.72 5.63
C VAL A 112 -12.42 -4.67 4.52
N GLN A 113 -12.69 -5.78 3.83
CA GLN A 113 -13.75 -5.84 2.82
C GLN A 113 -15.14 -5.70 3.41
N ASP A 114 -15.31 -5.99 4.71
CA ASP A 114 -16.60 -5.88 5.41
C ASP A 114 -16.97 -4.42 5.72
N ILE A 115 -16.06 -3.47 5.50
CA ILE A 115 -16.29 -2.04 5.69
C ILE A 115 -17.03 -1.47 4.47
N ASP A 116 -18.33 -1.77 4.39
CA ASP A 116 -19.21 -1.38 3.28
C ASP A 116 -19.63 0.10 3.36
N THR A 117 -18.68 0.99 3.06
CA THR A 117 -18.88 2.45 3.04
C THR A 117 -18.79 3.04 1.64
N SER A 118 -18.32 2.25 0.67
CA SER A 118 -18.21 2.68 -0.71
C SER A 118 -19.61 2.83 -1.34
N PRO A 119 -19.83 3.84 -2.20
CA PRO A 119 -21.11 3.99 -2.88
C PRO A 119 -21.26 2.97 -4.03
N GLY A 120 -22.41 2.31 -4.08
CA GLY A 120 -22.84 1.46 -5.21
C GLY A 120 -23.24 0.05 -4.79
N LEU A 121 -24.23 -0.54 -5.47
CA LEU A 121 -24.48 -1.98 -5.37
C LEU A 121 -23.21 -2.70 -5.85
N PHE A 122 -22.66 -3.62 -5.06
CA PHE A 122 -21.45 -4.42 -5.35
C PHE A 122 -20.09 -3.76 -5.08
N SER A 123 -20.00 -2.64 -4.35
CA SER A 123 -18.70 -2.17 -3.86
C SER A 123 -18.29 -2.88 -2.58
N SER A 124 -17.24 -3.70 -2.62
CA SER A 124 -16.65 -4.29 -1.41
C SER A 124 -15.57 -3.37 -0.82
N GLY A 125 -15.61 -3.18 0.50
CA GLY A 125 -14.62 -2.40 1.25
C GLY A 125 -14.74 -0.87 1.10
N PRO A 126 -13.85 -0.11 1.74
CA PRO A 126 -14.02 1.34 1.92
C PRO A 126 -13.39 2.21 0.82
N TRP A 127 -12.86 1.59 -0.24
CA TRP A 127 -11.91 2.22 -1.17
C TRP A 127 -12.44 3.45 -1.92
N LYS A 128 -13.75 3.49 -2.19
CA LYS A 128 -14.42 4.58 -2.94
C LYS A 128 -15.07 5.62 -2.03
N ALA A 129 -15.20 5.32 -0.73
CA ALA A 129 -15.71 6.29 0.25
C ALA A 129 -14.71 7.44 0.40
N LYS A 130 -15.21 8.67 0.56
CA LYS A 130 -14.35 9.83 0.81
C LYS A 130 -13.78 9.74 2.22
N ALA A 131 -12.45 9.66 2.31
CA ALA A 131 -11.74 9.36 3.54
C ALA A 131 -10.95 10.56 4.08
N VAL A 132 -10.51 11.47 3.20
CA VAL A 132 -9.69 12.63 3.57
C VAL A 132 -10.06 13.86 2.73
N THR A 133 -9.67 15.03 3.21
CA THR A 133 -9.73 16.28 2.43
C THR A 133 -8.32 16.83 2.25
N VAL A 134 -7.91 17.03 1.00
CA VAL A 134 -6.59 17.61 0.66
C VAL A 134 -6.78 18.81 -0.25
N SER A 135 -6.20 19.94 0.10
CA SER A 135 -6.33 21.21 -0.64
C SER A 135 -7.80 21.56 -0.96
N GLY A 136 -8.71 21.29 -0.02
CA GLY A 136 -10.15 21.54 -0.15
C GLY A 136 -10.93 20.51 -0.98
N LYS A 137 -10.28 19.45 -1.50
CA LYS A 137 -10.94 18.40 -2.29
C LYS A 137 -11.09 17.13 -1.46
N ALA A 138 -12.29 16.56 -1.43
CA ALA A 138 -12.56 15.26 -0.79
C ALA A 138 -12.05 14.11 -1.68
N LEU A 139 -11.17 13.27 -1.12
CA LEU A 139 -10.53 12.15 -1.81
C LEU A 139 -10.87 10.82 -1.13
N SER A 140 -11.05 9.78 -1.93
CA SER A 140 -11.08 8.39 -1.48
C SER A 140 -9.69 7.76 -1.46
N LEU A 141 -9.58 6.54 -0.93
CA LEU A 141 -8.34 5.76 -1.01
C LEU A 141 -7.99 5.43 -2.47
N ASP A 142 -8.99 5.08 -3.29
CA ASP A 142 -8.83 4.87 -4.75
C ASP A 142 -8.33 6.14 -5.46
N ASP A 143 -8.85 7.32 -5.11
CA ASP A 143 -8.42 8.59 -5.69
C ASP A 143 -6.92 8.82 -5.42
N ILE A 144 -6.47 8.53 -4.19
CA ILE A 144 -5.06 8.69 -3.81
C ILE A 144 -4.20 7.67 -4.53
N GLU A 145 -4.53 6.38 -4.48
CA GLU A 145 -3.68 5.33 -5.04
C GLU A 145 -3.66 5.36 -6.56
N HIS A 146 -4.84 5.35 -7.19
CA HIS A 146 -4.99 5.16 -8.63
C HIS A 146 -5.06 6.49 -9.39
N GLY A 147 -5.49 7.55 -8.71
CA GLY A 147 -5.58 8.90 -9.26
C GLY A 147 -4.32 9.74 -9.11
N ILE A 148 -3.55 9.51 -8.04
CA ILE A 148 -2.41 10.36 -7.69
C ILE A 148 -1.11 9.54 -7.67
N ILE A 149 -0.97 8.54 -6.79
CA ILE A 149 0.31 7.85 -6.59
C ILE A 149 0.76 7.07 -7.84
N ARG A 150 -0.03 6.11 -8.31
CA ARG A 150 0.35 5.24 -9.43
C ARG A 150 0.69 6.01 -10.72
N PRO A 151 -0.16 6.93 -11.21
CA PRO A 151 0.11 7.62 -12.48
C PRO A 151 1.28 8.61 -12.43
N HIS A 152 1.58 9.23 -11.27
CA HIS A 152 2.61 10.27 -11.17
C HIS A 152 4.02 9.70 -10.88
N TRP A 153 4.12 8.57 -10.18
CA TRP A 153 5.41 7.94 -9.87
C TRP A 153 5.76 6.75 -10.76
N GLN A 154 4.76 6.01 -11.27
CA GLN A 154 4.97 4.85 -12.15
C GLN A 154 6.03 3.87 -11.61
N ASP A 155 6.03 3.71 -10.28
CA ASP A 155 6.98 2.87 -9.56
C ASP A 155 6.23 1.68 -8.98
N ALA A 156 6.49 0.48 -9.50
CA ALA A 156 5.86 -0.75 -9.03
C ALA A 156 6.02 -0.99 -7.52
N ARG A 157 7.03 -0.38 -6.88
CA ARG A 157 7.26 -0.51 -5.43
C ARG A 157 6.17 0.16 -4.57
N VAL A 158 5.28 0.98 -5.15
CA VAL A 158 4.10 1.54 -4.45
C VAL A 158 3.25 0.43 -3.83
N HIS A 159 3.16 -0.72 -4.51
CA HIS A 159 2.41 -1.90 -4.07
C HIS A 159 3.04 -2.63 -2.89
N TYR A 160 4.18 -2.17 -2.37
CA TYR A 160 4.80 -2.68 -1.14
C TYR A 160 4.73 -1.72 0.04
N VAL A 161 4.18 -0.51 -0.18
CA VAL A 161 4.19 0.57 0.81
C VAL A 161 2.82 1.14 1.10
N LEU A 162 1.82 0.85 0.26
CA LEU A 162 0.41 1.11 0.52
C LEU A 162 -0.20 -0.11 1.20
N ASN A 163 -0.48 0.00 2.50
CA ASN A 163 -1.10 -1.03 3.30
C ASN A 163 -2.61 -0.81 3.33
N CYS A 164 -3.35 -1.84 2.95
CA CYS A 164 -4.81 -1.89 2.87
C CYS A 164 -5.46 -2.52 4.12
N GLY A 165 -4.72 -2.72 5.22
CA GLY A 165 -5.22 -3.32 6.46
C GLY A 165 -5.47 -4.83 6.42
N ALA A 166 -5.17 -5.53 5.32
CA ALA A 166 -5.34 -6.98 5.22
C ALA A 166 -4.05 -7.76 5.60
N VAL A 167 -4.20 -9.01 6.06
CA VAL A 167 -3.06 -9.92 6.34
C VAL A 167 -2.21 -10.14 5.09
N GLY A 168 -2.83 -10.30 3.92
CA GLY A 168 -2.15 -10.47 2.63
C GLY A 168 -1.41 -9.22 2.14
N CYS A 169 -1.73 -8.05 2.70
CA CYS A 169 -1.19 -6.77 2.28
C CYS A 169 0.28 -6.60 2.73
N PRO A 170 1.12 -5.85 2.01
CA PRO A 170 2.46 -5.51 2.48
C PRO A 170 2.45 -4.89 3.88
N ASN A 171 3.54 -5.08 4.61
CA ASN A 171 3.61 -4.61 6.00
C ASN A 171 3.46 -3.08 6.08
N LEU A 172 2.54 -2.62 6.93
CA LEU A 172 2.57 -1.25 7.44
C LEU A 172 3.87 -1.07 8.24
N ARG A 173 4.74 -0.15 7.80
CA ARG A 173 5.99 0.12 8.51
C ARG A 173 5.70 0.70 9.90
N ALA A 174 6.49 0.31 10.89
CA ALA A 174 6.42 0.87 12.25
C ALA A 174 6.96 2.32 12.38
N LYS A 175 7.36 2.95 11.26
CA LYS A 175 7.80 4.35 11.16
C LYS A 175 7.32 4.94 9.84
N ALA A 176 7.00 6.22 9.83
CA ALA A 176 6.56 6.91 8.63
C ALA A 176 7.63 6.93 7.52
N TYR A 177 7.21 7.08 6.27
CA TYR A 177 8.08 7.32 5.13
C TYR A 177 8.69 8.73 5.19
N ASP A 178 9.96 8.84 4.79
CA ASP A 178 10.72 10.09 4.80
C ASP A 178 11.29 10.29 3.40
N ALA A 179 11.07 11.48 2.82
CA ALA A 179 11.47 11.82 1.46
C ALA A 179 12.96 11.58 1.19
N ARG A 180 13.82 11.86 2.17
CA ARG A 180 15.28 11.71 2.04
C ARG A 180 15.71 10.25 1.94
N ARG A 181 14.84 9.33 2.37
CA ARG A 181 15.12 7.90 2.42
C ARG A 181 14.13 7.08 1.59
N ILE A 182 13.28 7.74 0.80
CA ILE A 182 12.11 7.10 0.20
C ILE A 182 12.51 5.91 -0.67
N ASN A 183 13.54 6.06 -1.52
CA ASN A 183 14.03 4.96 -2.37
C ASN A 183 14.52 3.76 -1.56
N VAL A 184 15.32 4.01 -0.51
CA VAL A 184 15.83 2.95 0.38
C VAL A 184 14.66 2.25 1.11
N GLN A 185 13.66 3.02 1.53
CA GLN A 185 12.48 2.47 2.20
C GLN A 185 11.62 1.63 1.24
N LEU A 186 11.39 2.10 0.01
CA LEU A 186 10.67 1.35 -1.02
C LEU A 186 11.38 0.03 -1.36
N GLU A 187 12.71 0.06 -1.53
CA GLU A 187 13.49 -1.16 -1.81
C GLU A 187 13.45 -2.15 -0.65
N ALA A 188 13.60 -1.66 0.59
CA ALA A 188 13.51 -2.51 1.77
C ALA A 188 12.15 -3.21 1.84
N GLN A 189 11.07 -2.47 1.61
CA GLN A 189 9.71 -3.03 1.63
C GLN A 189 9.45 -4.02 0.50
N ALA A 190 9.98 -3.76 -0.71
CA ALA A 190 9.92 -4.70 -1.82
C ALA A 190 10.63 -6.03 -1.48
N ARG A 191 11.85 -5.95 -0.93
CA ARG A 191 12.60 -7.14 -0.50
C ARG A 191 11.87 -7.90 0.61
N ILE A 192 11.33 -7.20 1.61
CA ILE A 192 10.57 -7.84 2.70
C ILE A 192 9.38 -8.61 2.14
N TYR A 193 8.60 -8.01 1.24
CA TYR A 193 7.38 -8.63 0.75
C TYR A 193 7.65 -9.78 -0.23
N VAL A 194 8.56 -9.57 -1.20
CA VAL A 194 8.92 -10.59 -2.20
C VAL A 194 9.48 -11.85 -1.55
N ASN A 195 10.22 -11.72 -0.44
CA ASN A 195 10.83 -12.87 0.25
C ASN A 195 9.93 -13.46 1.35
N HIS A 196 8.69 -13.00 1.49
CA HIS A 196 7.71 -13.57 2.41
C HIS A 196 6.75 -14.50 1.66
N PRO A 197 6.27 -15.60 2.28
CA PRO A 197 5.23 -16.47 1.72
C PRO A 197 3.92 -15.79 1.28
N ARG A 198 3.71 -14.52 1.67
CA ARG A 198 2.55 -13.71 1.26
C ARG A 198 2.78 -13.06 -0.10
N GLY A 199 4.03 -12.74 -0.43
CA GLY A 199 4.42 -12.21 -1.72
C GLY A 199 4.72 -13.33 -2.72
N VAL A 200 5.58 -14.28 -2.34
CA VAL A 200 6.00 -15.40 -3.20
C VAL A 200 6.08 -16.69 -2.41
N THR A 201 5.46 -17.75 -2.95
CA THR A 201 5.59 -19.12 -2.48
C THR A 201 5.54 -20.08 -3.66
N PHE A 202 5.60 -21.38 -3.40
CA PHE A 202 5.47 -22.41 -4.41
C PHE A 202 4.50 -23.48 -3.94
N ASP A 203 3.72 -24.03 -4.86
CA ASP A 203 2.86 -25.17 -4.57
C ASP A 203 3.69 -26.48 -4.44
N PRO A 204 3.08 -27.61 -4.00
CA PRO A 204 3.79 -28.89 -3.85
C PRO A 204 4.38 -29.46 -5.15
N SER A 205 3.89 -29.02 -6.32
CA SER A 205 4.41 -29.43 -7.63
C SER A 205 5.56 -28.54 -8.12
N GLY A 206 5.91 -27.49 -7.36
CA GLY A 206 6.94 -26.53 -7.71
C GLY A 206 6.44 -25.35 -8.57
N GLY A 207 5.13 -25.21 -8.74
CA GLY A 207 4.52 -24.07 -9.43
C GLY A 207 4.66 -22.77 -8.64
N LEU A 208 5.02 -21.67 -9.30
CA LEU A 208 5.15 -20.35 -8.68
C LEU A 208 3.78 -19.81 -8.29
N VAL A 209 3.60 -19.54 -7.00
CA VAL A 209 2.38 -18.92 -6.45
C VAL A 209 2.74 -17.54 -5.92
N VAL A 210 1.99 -16.52 -6.34
CA VAL A 210 2.29 -15.13 -5.97
C VAL A 210 1.12 -14.48 -5.23
N SER A 211 1.35 -13.29 -4.66
CA SER A 211 0.26 -12.45 -4.15
C SER A 211 -0.67 -11.99 -5.28
N LYS A 212 -1.98 -11.87 -5.00
CA LYS A 212 -2.92 -11.26 -5.98
C LYS A 212 -2.58 -9.82 -6.36
N ILE A 213 -1.74 -9.09 -5.61
CA ILE A 213 -1.30 -7.74 -6.04
C ILE A 213 -0.61 -7.75 -7.41
N TYR A 214 0.11 -8.84 -7.75
CA TYR A 214 0.75 -8.97 -9.05
C TYR A 214 -0.24 -9.25 -10.19
N ALA A 215 -1.40 -9.84 -9.86
CA ALA A 215 -2.50 -10.04 -10.80
C ALA A 215 -3.29 -8.74 -11.01
N TRP A 216 -3.74 -8.12 -9.91
CA TRP A 216 -4.52 -6.88 -9.91
C TRP A 216 -3.77 -5.72 -10.58
N PHE A 217 -2.47 -5.60 -10.31
CA PHE A 217 -1.64 -4.51 -10.80
C PHE A 217 -0.58 -4.98 -11.80
N CYS A 218 -0.88 -6.05 -12.56
CA CYS A 218 0.06 -6.63 -13.53
C CYS A 218 0.67 -5.56 -14.46
N ASP A 219 -0.14 -4.60 -14.93
CA ASP A 219 0.29 -3.48 -15.78
C ASP A 219 1.46 -2.68 -15.15
N ASP A 220 1.39 -2.42 -13.84
CA ASP A 220 2.42 -1.67 -13.11
C ASP A 220 3.72 -2.49 -12.96
N PHE A 221 3.64 -3.81 -13.06
CA PHE A 221 4.79 -4.73 -13.07
C PHE A 221 5.26 -5.10 -14.50
N GLY A 222 4.73 -4.44 -15.54
CA GLY A 222 5.12 -4.66 -16.94
C GLY A 222 4.20 -5.60 -17.73
N GLY A 223 3.00 -5.90 -17.22
CA GLY A 223 1.86 -6.42 -17.97
C GLY A 223 1.89 -7.90 -18.35
N THR A 224 2.91 -8.66 -17.91
CA THR A 224 3.03 -10.10 -18.22
C THR A 224 3.62 -10.88 -17.06
N ASP A 225 3.33 -12.18 -16.98
CA ASP A 225 3.98 -13.09 -16.03
C ASP A 225 5.51 -12.95 -16.05
N GLY A 226 6.11 -12.93 -17.25
CA GLY A 226 7.56 -12.78 -17.39
C GLY A 226 8.09 -11.45 -16.84
N ALA A 227 7.33 -10.37 -16.97
CA ALA A 227 7.71 -9.08 -16.38
C ALA A 227 7.58 -9.08 -14.85
N VAL A 228 6.53 -9.70 -14.32
CA VAL A 228 6.38 -9.93 -12.87
C VAL A 228 7.54 -10.78 -12.36
N ILE A 229 7.86 -11.91 -12.98
CA ILE A 229 8.96 -12.79 -12.55
C ILE A 229 10.30 -12.03 -12.55
N ARG A 230 10.60 -11.22 -13.59
CA ARG A 230 11.79 -10.36 -13.61
C ARG A 230 11.80 -9.33 -12.48
N HIS A 231 10.63 -8.76 -12.16
CA HIS A 231 10.49 -7.87 -11.02
C HIS A 231 10.78 -8.60 -9.70
N LEU A 232 10.22 -9.79 -9.49
CA LEU A 232 10.47 -10.62 -8.31
C LEU A 232 11.97 -10.94 -8.17
N GLN A 233 12.62 -11.37 -9.25
CA GLN A 233 14.06 -11.68 -9.28
C GLN A 233 14.95 -10.51 -8.82
N ARG A 234 14.54 -9.26 -9.07
CA ARG A 234 15.29 -8.06 -8.63
C ARG A 234 15.32 -7.90 -7.11
N TYR A 235 14.28 -8.33 -6.41
CA TYR A 235 14.13 -8.15 -4.96
C TYR A 235 14.27 -9.46 -4.17
N ALA A 236 14.29 -10.60 -4.85
CA ALA A 236 14.50 -11.91 -4.26
C ALA A 236 15.89 -12.02 -3.60
N ALA A 237 15.92 -12.67 -2.43
CA ALA A 237 17.13 -13.16 -1.79
C ALA A 237 17.73 -14.31 -2.63
N PRO A 238 19.02 -14.66 -2.45
CA PRO A 238 19.71 -15.61 -3.32
C PRO A 238 18.98 -16.95 -3.52
N GLU A 239 18.41 -17.52 -2.46
CA GLU A 239 17.70 -18.79 -2.51
C GLU A 239 16.43 -18.69 -3.37
N LEU A 240 15.65 -17.63 -3.18
CA LEU A 240 14.44 -17.38 -3.95
C LEU A 240 14.78 -17.03 -5.41
N ALA A 241 15.82 -16.23 -5.64
CA ALA A 241 16.26 -15.85 -6.97
C ALA A 241 16.65 -17.09 -7.81
N ASN A 242 17.39 -18.03 -7.20
CA ASN A 242 17.74 -19.30 -7.84
C ASN A 242 16.50 -20.15 -8.15
N ARG A 243 15.53 -20.21 -7.24
CA ARG A 243 14.26 -20.92 -7.48
C ARG A 243 13.40 -20.27 -8.56
N LEU A 244 13.48 -18.95 -8.73
CA LEU A 244 12.75 -18.21 -9.76
C LEU A 244 13.41 -18.29 -11.14
N MET A 245 14.69 -18.66 -11.24
CA MET A 245 15.44 -18.71 -12.50
C MET A 245 14.82 -19.63 -13.57
N PRO A 246 14.37 -20.86 -13.27
CA PRO A 246 13.74 -21.72 -14.27
C PRO A 246 12.24 -21.42 -14.51
N ILE A 247 11.65 -20.48 -13.76
CA ILE A 247 10.21 -20.23 -13.81
C ILE A 247 9.87 -19.32 -15.00
N THR A 248 8.93 -19.78 -15.83
CA THR A 248 8.49 -19.08 -17.04
C THR A 248 7.03 -18.62 -16.98
N GLY A 249 6.29 -19.02 -15.95
CA GLY A 249 4.90 -18.65 -15.76
C GLY A 249 4.47 -18.73 -14.29
N ILE A 250 3.38 -18.05 -13.97
CA ILE A 250 2.80 -18.03 -12.64
C ILE A 250 1.66 -19.03 -12.61
N ALA A 251 1.67 -19.94 -11.62
CA ALA A 251 0.72 -21.04 -11.52
C ALA A 251 -0.59 -20.62 -10.83
N ASP A 252 -0.49 -19.78 -9.80
CA ASP A 252 -1.63 -19.36 -8.97
C ASP A 252 -1.35 -17.99 -8.30
N ALA A 253 -2.41 -17.32 -7.84
CA ALA A 253 -2.32 -16.08 -7.08
C ALA A 253 -3.27 -16.08 -5.88
N ARG A 254 -2.75 -15.75 -4.69
CA ARG A 254 -3.49 -15.83 -3.43
C ARG A 254 -3.46 -14.52 -2.65
N TYR A 255 -4.48 -14.32 -1.82
CA TYR A 255 -4.58 -13.16 -0.97
C TYR A 255 -5.44 -13.43 0.24
N ASP A 256 -4.99 -12.99 1.40
CA ASP A 256 -5.72 -13.12 2.67
C ASP A 256 -6.29 -11.75 3.04
N TRP A 257 -7.63 -11.65 2.99
CA TRP A 257 -8.37 -10.44 3.29
C TRP A 257 -8.72 -10.27 4.77
N ALA A 258 -8.35 -11.21 5.65
CA ALA A 258 -8.53 -11.03 7.08
C ALA A 258 -7.86 -9.73 7.55
N LEU A 259 -8.47 -9.05 8.52
CA LEU A 259 -7.91 -7.83 9.10
C LEU A 259 -6.56 -8.14 9.76
N ASN A 260 -5.55 -7.29 9.56
CA ASN A 260 -4.24 -7.43 10.19
C ASN A 260 -4.23 -6.94 11.65
N THR A 261 -5.25 -7.28 12.44
CA THR A 261 -5.31 -6.97 13.88
C THR A 261 -4.37 -7.88 14.69
N VAL A 262 -3.99 -7.42 15.89
CA VAL A 262 -3.47 -8.29 16.97
C VAL A 262 -4.57 -9.14 17.59
#